data_AF-A0A3C0AL32-F1
#
_entry.id   AF-A0A3C0AL32-F1
#
_cell.length_a   1.000
_cell.length_b   1.000
_cell.length_c   1.000
_cell.angle_alpha   90.00
_cell.angle_beta   90.00
_cell.angle_gamma   90.00
#
_symmetry.space_group_name_H-M   'P 1'
#
loop_
_entity.id
_entity.type
_entity.pdbx_description
1 polymer ?
#
loop_
_entity_poly.entity_id
_entity_poly.type
_entity_poly.pdbx_seq_one_letter_code
_entity_poly.pdbx_strand_id
1 'polypeptide(L)'
;IHVWDLHSGKKSRSIDASVMTGYDKKFAADMGGARDLQFSPDGSELATAGITNVVNSFAGVQDPIIMLFDWKTGQEKAKLKPDKTFQGIAWGVRYHPDGFLIGAGADRSGKGELWFRKPDESEFYHTMKLPAAARGLDLLNDARHLIVAHSHGAVHIYRMTEEEKQKQV
;
A
#
# COMPACT_ATOMS: atom_id res chain seq x y z
N ILE A 1 -11.11 2.35 -9.68
CA ILE A 1 -10.17 3.39 -10.20
C ILE A 1 -10.70 3.94 -11.52
N HIS A 2 -10.68 5.25 -11.71
CA HIS A 2 -11.11 5.89 -12.96
C HIS A 2 -9.92 6.44 -13.73
N VAL A 3 -9.88 6.18 -15.03
CA VAL A 3 -8.85 6.72 -15.93
C VAL A 3 -9.50 7.79 -16.79
N TRP A 4 -8.86 8.95 -16.89
CA TRP A 4 -9.36 10.11 -17.59
C TRP A 4 -8.40 10.51 -18.69
N ASP A 5 -8.95 10.86 -19.86
CA ASP A 5 -8.19 11.53 -20.90
C ASP A 5 -8.09 13.02 -20.55
N LEU A 6 -6.86 13.51 -20.36
CA LEU A 6 -6.63 14.87 -19.87
C LEU A 6 -6.95 15.95 -20.91
N HIS A 7 -6.88 15.61 -22.21
CA HIS A 7 -7.18 16.57 -23.28
C HIS A 7 -8.69 16.83 -23.37
N SER A 8 -9.50 15.77 -23.38
CA SER A 8 -10.96 15.86 -23.53
C SER A 8 -11.71 15.99 -22.19
N GLY A 9 -11.05 15.69 -21.06
CA GLY A 9 -11.68 15.63 -19.74
C GLY A 9 -12.67 14.47 -19.58
N LYS A 10 -12.70 13.51 -20.51
CA LYS A 10 -13.63 12.38 -20.48
C LYS A 10 -13.00 11.18 -19.79
N LYS A 11 -13.82 10.43 -19.06
CA LYS A 11 -13.41 9.13 -18.50
C LYS A 11 -13.16 8.16 -19.66
N SER A 12 -11.91 7.70 -19.80
CA SER A 12 -11.51 6.77 -20.85
C SER A 12 -11.88 5.33 -20.50
N ARG A 13 -11.66 4.92 -19.25
CA ARG A 13 -12.05 3.58 -18.74
C ARG A 13 -12.13 3.56 -17.21
N SER A 14 -12.48 2.41 -16.66
CA SER A 14 -12.42 2.15 -15.21
C SER A 14 -11.81 0.77 -14.95
N ILE A 15 -11.08 0.68 -13.85
CA ILE A 15 -10.52 -0.57 -13.32
C ILE A 15 -11.30 -0.89 -12.05
N ASP A 16 -11.82 -2.12 -11.95
CA ASP A 16 -12.60 -2.56 -10.80
C ASP A 16 -11.69 -2.77 -9.59
N ALA A 17 -11.86 -1.91 -8.60
CA ALA A 17 -11.19 -2.00 -7.30
C ALA A 17 -12.25 -1.98 -6.17
N SER A 18 -13.47 -2.45 -6.45
CA SER A 18 -14.61 -2.41 -5.53
C SER A 18 -14.35 -3.16 -4.22
N VAL A 19 -13.47 -4.16 -4.23
CA VAL A 19 -12.99 -4.86 -3.02
C VAL A 19 -12.36 -3.90 -1.99
N MET A 20 -11.92 -2.72 -2.41
CA MET A 20 -11.34 -1.72 -1.53
C MET A 20 -12.37 -0.82 -0.83
N THR A 21 -13.64 -0.96 -1.18
CA THR A 21 -14.76 -0.21 -0.62
C THR A 21 -15.72 -1.15 0.08
N GLY A 22 -16.41 -0.65 1.10
CA GLY A 22 -17.45 -1.41 1.78
C GLY A 22 -18.48 -0.46 2.37
N TYR A 23 -19.70 -0.96 2.55
CA TYR A 23 -20.77 -0.20 3.18
C TYR A 23 -20.92 -0.63 4.64
N ASP A 24 -20.69 0.30 5.56
CA ASP A 24 -20.92 0.09 6.99
C ASP A 24 -22.41 0.24 7.29
N LYS A 25 -23.10 -0.88 7.50
CA LYS A 25 -24.55 -0.90 7.78
C LYS A 25 -24.91 -0.25 9.11
N LYS A 26 -24.00 -0.22 10.09
CA LYS A 26 -24.27 0.34 11.42
C LYS A 26 -24.35 1.86 11.35
N PHE A 27 -23.49 2.46 10.54
CA PHE A 27 -23.40 3.92 10.41
C PHE A 27 -23.97 4.47 9.10
N ALA A 28 -24.46 3.59 8.22
CA ALA A 28 -24.99 3.94 6.91
C ALA A 28 -24.01 4.77 6.07
N ALA A 29 -22.76 4.33 6.01
CA ALA A 29 -21.67 5.07 5.36
C ALA A 29 -20.87 4.19 4.40
N ASP A 30 -20.58 4.72 3.21
CA ASP A 30 -19.57 4.15 2.31
C ASP A 30 -18.18 4.43 2.86
N MET A 31 -17.40 3.37 3.03
CA MET A 31 -16.08 3.43 3.64
C MET A 31 -15.03 2.80 2.74
N GLY A 32 -13.80 3.30 2.91
CA GLY A 32 -12.60 2.76 2.29
C GLY A 32 -12.11 3.52 1.07
N GLY A 33 -11.76 2.77 0.03
CA GLY A 33 -11.15 3.24 -1.19
C GLY A 33 -9.61 3.20 -1.17
N ALA A 34 -9.06 3.52 -2.34
CA ALA A 34 -7.63 3.71 -2.55
C ALA A 34 -7.10 4.91 -1.74
N ARG A 35 -5.83 4.84 -1.35
CA ARG A 35 -5.06 5.88 -0.67
C ARG A 35 -3.82 6.30 -1.43
N ASP A 36 -3.29 5.40 -2.24
CA ASP A 36 -2.13 5.65 -3.09
C ASP A 36 -2.20 4.83 -4.37
N LEU A 37 -1.51 5.29 -5.41
CA LEU A 37 -1.46 4.69 -6.75
C LEU A 37 -0.03 4.80 -7.29
N GLN A 38 0.50 3.71 -7.83
CA GLN A 38 1.85 3.69 -8.41
C GLN A 38 1.92 2.72 -9.59
N PHE A 39 2.46 3.17 -10.71
CA PHE A 39 2.83 2.28 -11.82
C PHE A 39 4.11 1.52 -11.50
N SER A 40 4.20 0.27 -11.95
CA SER A 40 5.46 -0.46 -12.04
C SER A 40 6.44 0.28 -12.96
N PRO A 41 7.77 0.09 -12.79
CA PRO A 41 8.76 0.81 -13.60
C PRO A 41 8.64 0.58 -15.12
N ASP A 42 8.14 -0.60 -15.52
CA ASP A 42 7.88 -0.96 -16.91
C ASP A 42 6.48 -0.53 -17.42
N GLY A 43 5.64 0.03 -16.55
CA GLY A 43 4.28 0.46 -16.85
C GLY A 43 3.28 -0.66 -17.11
N SER A 44 3.65 -1.92 -16.89
CA SER A 44 2.78 -3.08 -17.14
C SER A 44 1.73 -3.28 -16.05
N GLU A 45 1.97 -2.76 -14.85
CA GLU A 45 1.14 -2.95 -13.66
C GLU A 45 0.81 -1.62 -12.99
N LEU A 46 -0.40 -1.54 -12.43
CA LEU A 46 -0.82 -0.46 -11.54
C LEU A 46 -1.05 -1.05 -10.14
N ALA A 47 -0.28 -0.59 -9.17
CA ALA A 47 -0.49 -0.89 -7.76
C ALA A 47 -1.36 0.18 -7.10
N THR A 48 -2.17 -0.22 -6.12
CA THR A 48 -2.90 0.71 -5.27
C THR A 48 -2.94 0.21 -3.82
N ALA A 49 -2.69 1.12 -2.88
CA ALA A 49 -2.81 0.87 -1.45
C ALA A 49 -4.19 1.31 -0.93
N GLY A 50 -4.74 0.62 0.05
CA GLY A 50 -5.93 1.06 0.77
C GLY A 50 -6.39 0.06 1.81
N ILE A 51 -7.71 -0.18 1.86
CA ILE A 51 -8.36 -1.06 2.83
C ILE A 51 -9.24 -2.09 2.16
N THR A 52 -9.61 -3.15 2.87
CA THR A 52 -10.67 -4.10 2.53
C THR A 52 -11.31 -4.64 3.81
N ASN A 53 -12.30 -5.54 3.69
CA ASN A 53 -12.94 -6.19 4.84
C ASN A 53 -13.41 -5.19 5.91
N VAL A 54 -14.09 -4.14 5.48
CA VAL A 54 -14.64 -3.12 6.38
C VAL A 54 -15.73 -3.72 7.24
N VAL A 55 -15.48 -3.82 8.56
CA VAL A 55 -16.46 -4.31 9.54
C VAL A 55 -16.95 -3.18 10.45
N ASN A 56 -16.04 -2.31 10.90
CA ASN A 56 -16.34 -1.13 11.71
C ASN A 56 -15.24 -0.09 11.48
N SER A 57 -15.36 0.70 10.42
CA SER A 57 -14.30 1.63 10.01
C SER A 57 -14.08 2.77 11.00
N PHE A 58 -15.10 3.18 11.75
CA PHE A 58 -14.95 4.23 12.78
C PHE A 58 -14.07 3.77 13.95
N ALA A 59 -14.03 2.47 14.25
CA ALA A 59 -13.10 1.88 15.22
C ALA A 59 -11.81 1.35 14.57
N GLY A 60 -11.61 1.59 13.26
CA GLY A 60 -10.46 1.11 12.50
C GLY A 60 -10.44 -0.40 12.27
N VAL A 61 -11.60 -1.08 12.33
CA VAL A 61 -11.70 -2.54 12.12
C VAL A 61 -11.87 -2.84 10.63
N GLN A 62 -10.73 -3.04 9.97
CA GLN A 62 -10.60 -3.36 8.56
C GLN A 62 -9.20 -3.93 8.30
N ASP A 63 -9.00 -4.53 7.13
CA ASP A 63 -7.71 -5.05 6.72
C ASP A 63 -7.02 -4.07 5.77
N PRO A 64 -5.72 -3.82 5.91
CA PRO A 64 -4.97 -3.17 4.84
C PRO A 64 -4.89 -4.08 3.62
N ILE A 65 -4.86 -3.48 2.42
CA ILE A 65 -4.66 -4.21 1.17
C ILE A 65 -3.82 -3.39 0.19
N ILE A 66 -2.95 -4.08 -0.55
CA ILE A 66 -2.36 -3.57 -1.79
C ILE A 66 -2.88 -4.43 -2.94
N MET A 67 -3.53 -3.80 -3.92
CA MET A 67 -4.03 -4.46 -5.12
C MET A 67 -3.07 -4.21 -6.27
N LEU A 68 -2.80 -5.25 -7.06
CA LEU A 68 -2.03 -5.17 -8.30
C LEU A 68 -2.95 -5.44 -9.49
N PHE A 69 -2.90 -4.59 -10.51
CA PHE A 69 -3.70 -4.70 -11.72
C PHE A 69 -2.81 -4.75 -12.96
N ASP A 70 -3.11 -5.65 -13.89
CA ASP A 70 -2.55 -5.56 -15.24
C ASP A 70 -3.06 -4.27 -15.88
N TRP A 71 -2.15 -3.37 -16.25
CA TRP A 71 -2.54 -2.05 -16.74
C TRP A 71 -3.27 -2.16 -18.09
N LYS A 72 -2.86 -3.07 -18.98
CA LYS A 72 -3.45 -3.16 -20.31
C LYS A 72 -4.92 -3.59 -20.25
N THR A 73 -5.21 -4.65 -19.52
CA THR A 73 -6.53 -5.29 -19.42
C THR A 73 -7.40 -4.72 -18.30
N GLY A 74 -6.78 -4.13 -17.27
CA GLY A 74 -7.47 -3.72 -16.05
C GLY A 74 -7.86 -4.89 -15.15
N GLN A 75 -7.36 -6.10 -15.40
CA GLN A 75 -7.66 -7.27 -14.58
C GLN A 75 -6.81 -7.28 -13.30
N GLU A 76 -7.40 -7.78 -12.23
CA GLU A 76 -6.69 -8.04 -10.97
C GLU A 76 -5.63 -9.12 -11.17
N LYS A 77 -4.39 -8.82 -10.75
CA LYS A 77 -3.27 -9.78 -10.71
C LYS A 77 -3.03 -10.33 -9.31
N ALA A 78 -3.13 -9.49 -8.28
CA ALA A 78 -2.88 -9.91 -6.91
C ALA A 78 -3.57 -9.03 -5.86
N LYS A 79 -3.79 -9.63 -4.69
CA LYS A 79 -4.22 -8.99 -3.45
C LYS A 79 -3.20 -9.28 -2.37
N LEU A 80 -2.46 -8.26 -1.96
CA LEU A 80 -1.42 -8.39 -0.95
C LEU A 80 -1.95 -7.89 0.38
N LYS A 81 -1.81 -8.72 1.42
CA LYS A 81 -2.18 -8.39 2.78
C LYS A 81 -1.01 -8.70 3.71
N PRO A 82 -0.69 -7.83 4.67
CA PRO A 82 0.27 -8.14 5.72
C PRO A 82 -0.31 -9.19 6.68
N ASP A 83 0.43 -9.49 7.74
CA ASP A 83 -0.01 -10.41 8.77
C ASP A 83 -1.43 -10.08 9.29
N LYS A 84 -2.24 -11.12 9.53
CA LYS A 84 -3.65 -10.98 9.94
C LYS A 84 -3.84 -10.22 11.26
N THR A 85 -2.79 -10.11 12.07
CA THR A 85 -2.81 -9.32 13.31
C THR A 85 -2.69 -7.82 13.07
N PHE A 86 -2.25 -7.39 11.88
CA PHE A 86 -2.22 -5.98 11.48
C PHE A 86 -3.59 -5.56 10.95
N GLN A 87 -4.35 -4.82 11.75
CA GLN A 87 -5.67 -4.32 11.41
C GLN A 87 -5.60 -2.82 11.13
N GLY A 88 -5.85 -2.39 9.91
CA GLY A 88 -5.66 -0.99 9.57
C GLY A 88 -5.69 -0.69 8.09
N ILE A 89 -4.82 0.22 7.66
CA ILE A 89 -4.84 0.83 6.34
C ILE A 89 -3.46 0.79 5.71
N ALA A 90 -3.39 0.35 4.45
CA ALA A 90 -2.23 0.62 3.61
C ALA A 90 -2.35 2.06 3.08
N TRP A 91 -1.39 2.91 3.42
CA TRP A 91 -1.37 4.33 3.07
C TRP A 91 -0.42 4.65 1.91
N GLY A 92 0.53 3.79 1.62
CA GLY A 92 1.53 4.05 0.58
C GLY A 92 1.97 2.79 -0.14
N VAL A 93 2.33 2.95 -1.41
CA VAL A 93 2.91 1.90 -2.25
C VAL A 93 3.96 2.47 -3.20
N ARG A 94 5.15 1.87 -3.26
CA ARG A 94 6.22 2.22 -4.19
C ARG A 94 6.84 0.98 -4.82
N TYR A 95 7.23 1.08 -6.08
CA TYR A 95 8.13 0.10 -6.67
C TYR A 95 9.56 0.56 -6.50
N HIS A 96 10.42 -0.39 -6.15
CA HIS A 96 11.85 -0.24 -6.26
C HIS A 96 12.31 -0.51 -7.70
N PRO A 97 13.37 0.14 -8.22
CA PRO A 97 13.92 -0.17 -9.54
C PRO A 97 14.40 -1.61 -9.69
N ASP A 98 14.79 -2.27 -8.59
CA ASP A 98 15.12 -3.72 -8.57
C ASP A 98 13.87 -4.63 -8.68
N GLY A 99 12.68 -4.05 -8.81
CA GLY A 99 11.43 -4.77 -9.12
C GLY A 99 10.59 -5.19 -7.91
N PHE A 100 11.11 -5.09 -6.68
CA PHE A 100 10.29 -5.35 -5.49
C PHE A 100 9.33 -4.19 -5.18
N LEU A 101 8.22 -4.51 -4.53
CA LEU A 101 7.21 -3.56 -4.10
C LEU A 101 7.37 -3.27 -2.60
N ILE A 102 7.14 -2.02 -2.23
CA ILE A 102 7.21 -1.51 -0.87
C ILE A 102 5.84 -0.94 -0.52
N GLY A 103 5.24 -1.43 0.56
CA GLY A 103 4.01 -0.91 1.12
C GLY A 103 4.25 -0.24 2.48
N ALA A 104 3.38 0.69 2.86
CA ALA A 104 3.39 1.32 4.18
C ALA A 104 2.01 1.32 4.82
N GLY A 105 1.97 1.00 6.12
CA GLY A 105 0.74 0.78 6.87
C GLY A 105 0.57 1.62 8.12
N ALA A 106 -0.70 1.81 8.48
CA ALA A 106 -1.13 2.27 9.80
C ALA A 106 -2.08 1.24 10.42
N ASP A 107 -1.66 0.64 11.53
CA ASP A 107 -2.50 -0.22 12.35
C ASP A 107 -3.41 0.65 13.23
N ARG A 108 -4.59 0.13 13.58
CA ARG A 108 -5.57 0.79 14.44
C ARG A 108 -5.06 1.09 15.84
N SER A 109 -4.02 0.39 16.31
CA SER A 109 -3.33 0.67 17.58
C SER A 109 -2.37 1.87 17.51
N GLY A 110 -2.23 2.50 16.34
CA GLY A 110 -1.33 3.63 16.12
C GLY A 110 0.11 3.24 15.73
N LYS A 111 0.40 1.94 15.64
CA LYS A 111 1.66 1.41 15.12
C LYS A 111 1.68 1.45 13.59
N GLY A 112 2.86 1.41 12.99
CA GLY A 112 3.02 1.33 11.54
C GLY A 112 3.96 0.21 11.14
N GLU A 113 3.91 -0.17 9.87
CA GLU A 113 4.83 -1.12 9.26
C GLU A 113 5.20 -0.68 7.85
N LEU A 114 6.39 -1.09 7.41
CA LEU A 114 6.75 -1.21 6.00
C LEU A 114 6.75 -2.69 5.61
N TRP A 115 6.27 -2.97 4.41
CA TRP A 115 6.20 -4.33 3.87
C TRP A 115 6.91 -4.39 2.53
N PHE A 116 7.67 -5.46 2.29
CA PHE A 116 8.47 -5.64 1.08
C PHE A 116 8.10 -6.96 0.41
N ARG A 117 7.82 -6.92 -0.89
CA ARG A 117 7.38 -8.08 -1.69
C ARG A 117 8.23 -8.19 -2.95
N LYS A 118 8.79 -9.36 -3.25
CA LYS A 118 9.45 -9.56 -4.55
C LYS A 118 8.43 -9.71 -5.68
N PRO A 119 8.83 -9.60 -6.95
CA PRO A 119 7.99 -10.02 -8.07
C PRO A 119 7.41 -11.42 -7.86
N ASP A 120 6.18 -11.62 -8.31
CA ASP A 120 5.41 -12.87 -8.29
C ASP A 120 5.20 -13.59 -6.94
N GLU A 121 5.67 -13.03 -5.82
CA GLU A 121 5.40 -13.57 -4.48
C GLU A 121 4.01 -13.13 -3.95
N SER A 122 3.25 -14.04 -3.35
CA SER A 122 1.95 -13.70 -2.75
C SER A 122 2.07 -13.01 -1.39
N GLU A 123 3.21 -13.20 -0.71
CA GLU A 123 3.47 -12.74 0.65
C GLU A 123 4.59 -11.71 0.67
N PHE A 124 4.62 -10.90 1.73
CA PHE A 124 5.75 -10.01 2.00
C PHE A 124 6.93 -10.80 2.58
N TYR A 125 8.11 -10.67 1.99
CA TYR A 125 9.32 -11.36 2.45
C TYR A 125 10.00 -10.63 3.62
N HIS A 126 9.72 -9.34 3.80
CA HIS A 126 10.24 -8.55 4.90
C HIS A 126 9.20 -7.55 5.40
N THR A 127 9.09 -7.45 6.72
CA THR A 127 8.24 -6.48 7.40
C THR A 127 9.06 -5.74 8.44
N MET A 128 9.07 -4.41 8.38
CA MET A 128 9.78 -3.56 9.32
C MET A 128 8.76 -2.78 10.16
N LYS A 129 8.86 -2.88 11.49
CA LYS A 129 8.01 -2.10 12.39
C LYS A 129 8.45 -0.64 12.39
N LEU A 130 7.46 0.25 12.34
CA LEU A 130 7.64 1.69 12.43
C LEU A 130 7.31 2.19 13.84
N PRO A 131 7.93 3.31 14.28
CA PRO A 131 7.65 3.88 15.60
C PRO A 131 6.22 4.39 15.75
N ALA A 132 5.55 4.73 14.63
CA ALA A 132 4.12 5.03 14.57
C ALA A 132 3.56 4.81 13.16
N ALA A 133 2.23 4.84 13.07
CA ALA A 133 1.45 4.71 11.86
C ALA A 133 1.97 5.57 10.71
N ALA A 134 2.17 4.95 9.55
CA ALA A 134 2.51 5.64 8.31
C ALA A 134 1.26 6.31 7.71
N ARG A 135 1.44 7.49 7.13
CA ARG A 135 0.40 8.27 6.42
C ARG A 135 0.78 8.61 4.99
N GLY A 136 2.02 8.33 4.61
CA GLY A 136 2.54 8.46 3.26
C GLY A 136 3.89 7.74 3.16
N LEU A 137 4.25 7.35 1.95
CA LEU A 137 5.50 6.69 1.62
C LEU A 137 6.02 7.30 0.33
N ASP A 138 7.31 7.57 0.27
CA ASP A 138 8.00 7.85 -0.99
C ASP A 138 9.37 7.18 -1.04
N LEU A 139 9.88 6.95 -2.25
CA LEU A 139 11.21 6.39 -2.51
C LEU A 139 12.05 7.45 -3.20
N LEU A 140 13.20 7.80 -2.62
CA LEU A 140 14.14 8.72 -3.26
C LEU A 140 14.75 8.08 -4.52
N ASN A 141 15.14 8.93 -5.47
CA ASN A 141 15.74 8.53 -6.75
C ASN A 141 17.04 7.74 -6.60
N ASP A 142 17.68 7.77 -5.43
CA ASP A 142 18.86 6.95 -5.13
C ASP A 142 18.53 5.47 -4.87
N ALA A 143 17.25 5.10 -4.91
CA ALA A 143 16.76 3.75 -4.67
C ALA A 143 17.22 3.17 -3.33
N ARG A 144 17.50 4.03 -2.35
CA ARG A 144 18.06 3.57 -1.07
C ARG A 144 17.35 4.19 0.11
N HIS A 145 16.75 5.36 -0.05
CA HIS A 145 16.08 6.04 1.03
C HIS A 145 14.56 6.08 0.84
N LEU A 146 13.85 5.64 1.87
CA LEU A 146 12.40 5.75 1.97
C LEU A 146 12.05 6.94 2.86
N ILE A 147 11.07 7.73 2.45
CA ILE A 147 10.52 8.83 3.23
C ILE A 147 9.14 8.40 3.72
N VAL A 148 8.92 8.46 5.04
CA VAL A 148 7.64 8.08 5.64
C VAL A 148 7.12 9.22 6.50
N ALA A 149 5.92 9.70 6.17
CA ALA A 149 5.18 10.63 7.02
C ALA A 149 4.46 9.85 8.12
N HIS A 150 4.65 10.22 9.38
CA HIS A 150 4.08 9.52 10.54
C HIS A 150 2.93 10.30 11.18
N SER A 151 2.00 9.57 11.80
CA SER A 151 0.85 10.16 12.52
C SER A 151 1.23 11.02 13.72
N HIS A 152 2.44 10.92 14.25
CA HIS A 152 2.94 11.74 15.36
C HIS A 152 3.57 13.07 14.90
N GLY A 153 3.31 13.50 13.66
CA GLY A 153 3.75 14.81 13.16
C GLY A 153 5.23 14.89 12.78
N ALA A 154 5.90 13.77 12.52
CA ALA A 154 7.25 13.78 11.95
C ALA A 154 7.32 13.02 10.62
N VAL A 155 8.38 13.31 9.87
CA VAL A 155 8.78 12.57 8.67
C VAL A 155 10.11 11.91 8.97
N HIS A 156 10.21 10.60 8.74
CA HIS A 156 11.45 9.86 8.90
C HIS A 156 12.02 9.46 7.54
N ILE A 157 13.34 9.45 7.45
CA ILE A 157 14.08 8.94 6.29
C ILE A 157 14.74 7.63 6.73
N TYR A 158 14.36 6.53 6.09
CA TYR A 158 14.90 5.21 6.33
C TYR A 158 15.87 4.86 5.21
N ARG A 159 17.08 4.40 5.55
CA ARG A 159 18.05 3.91 4.58
C ARG A 159 17.97 2.39 4.51
N MET A 160 17.73 1.84 3.32
CA MET A 160 17.85 0.43 3.04
C MET A 160 19.34 0.01 3.02
N THR A 161 19.64 -1.06 3.73
CA THR A 161 20.97 -1.66 3.81
C THR A 161 20.87 -3.16 3.55
N GLU A 162 22.00 -3.79 3.27
CA GLU A 162 22.09 -5.24 3.34
C GLU A 162 21.74 -5.71 4.75
N GLU A 163 21.26 -6.94 4.85
CA GLU A 163 21.05 -7.59 6.13
C GLU A 163 22.39 -7.71 6.87
N GLU A 164 22.43 -7.23 8.12
CA GLU A 164 23.58 -7.45 8.97
C GLU A 164 23.68 -8.95 9.29
N LYS A 165 24.61 -9.64 8.63
CA LYS A 165 24.96 -11.01 9.02
C LYS A 165 25.50 -10.95 10.44
N GLN A 166 24.73 -11.46 11.40
CA GLN A 166 25.21 -11.62 12.77
C GLN A 166 26.52 -12.41 12.71
N LYS A 167 27.59 -11.81 13.22
CA LYS A 167 28.85 -12.53 13.41
C LYS A 167 28.55 -13.70 14.34
N GLN A 168 28.67 -14.93 13.84
CA GLN A 168 28.72 -16.11 14.70
C GLN A 168 29.91 -15.91 15.65
N VAL A 169 29.63 -15.81 16.95
CA VAL A 169 30.61 -15.81 18.03
C VAL A 169 30.85 -17.25 18.45
#